data_AF-A0A9D7RKJ1-F1
#
_entry.id   AF-A0A9D7RKJ1-F1
#
_cell.length_a   1.000
_cell.length_b   1.000
_cell.length_c   1.000
_cell.angle_alpha   90.00
_cell.angle_beta   90.00
_cell.angle_gamma   90.00
#
_symmetry.space_group_name_H-M   'P 1'
#
loop_
_entity.id
_entity.type
_entity.pdbx_description
1 polymer ?
#
loop_
_entity_poly.entity_id
_entity_poly.type
_entity_poly.pdbx_seq_one_letter_code
_entity_poly.pdbx_strand_id
1 'polypeptide(L)'
;MRASHKWSNRLQWSQVNPRVDSAYRIPACRKFDGWYFVGLGYAKRAPTVSRTASVEAVAGRDGRFGEWTLSASLHALRERYLRARNLGDYATALLVYPALQANPARYDDPCMRAKGF
;
A
#
# COMPACT_ATOMS: atom_id res chain seq x y z
N MET A 1 22.75 -3.33 -16.57
CA MET A 1 21.60 -2.52 -16.13
C MET A 1 21.89 -1.97 -14.75
N ARG A 2 22.01 -0.63 -14.62
CA ARG A 2 22.12 0.03 -13.30
C ARG A 2 20.77 -0.05 -12.61
N ALA A 3 20.77 -0.60 -11.42
CA ALA A 3 19.59 -0.76 -10.60
C ALA A 3 19.30 0.60 -9.93
N SER A 4 18.43 1.41 -10.55
CA SER A 4 18.10 2.74 -10.02
C SER A 4 16.96 2.66 -9.01
N HIS A 5 17.13 3.36 -7.90
CA HIS A 5 16.12 3.50 -6.87
C HIS A 5 15.00 4.39 -7.41
N LYS A 6 13.75 4.09 -7.04
CA LYS A 6 12.59 4.86 -7.49
C LYS A 6 11.86 5.40 -6.27
N TRP A 7 11.57 6.68 -6.28
CA TRP A 7 10.74 7.33 -5.27
C TRP A 7 9.49 7.90 -5.94
N SER A 8 8.34 7.65 -5.34
CA SER A 8 7.05 8.17 -5.78
C SER A 8 6.35 8.83 -4.61
N ASN A 9 5.78 10.00 -4.85
CA ASN A 9 4.90 10.68 -3.91
C ASN A 9 3.58 10.97 -4.63
N ARG A 10 2.47 10.72 -3.95
CA ARG A 10 1.12 10.97 -4.45
C ARG A 10 0.37 11.78 -3.41
N LEU A 11 -0.16 12.93 -3.85
CA LEU A 11 -1.05 13.76 -3.07
C LEU A 11 -2.41 13.75 -3.73
N GLN A 12 -3.43 13.34 -2.98
CA GLN A 12 -4.82 13.43 -3.40
C GLN A 12 -5.53 14.39 -2.46
N TRP A 13 -5.99 15.51 -3.01
CA TRP A 13 -6.78 16.47 -2.27
C TRP A 13 -8.26 16.29 -2.54
N SER A 14 -9.05 16.13 -1.48
CA SER A 14 -10.50 16.16 -1.56
C SER A 14 -11.07 16.74 -0.26
N GLN A 15 -12.28 17.29 -0.30
CA GLN A 15 -12.89 17.89 0.89
C GLN A 15 -13.19 16.84 1.99
N VAL A 16 -13.44 15.59 1.59
CA VAL A 16 -13.90 14.52 2.51
C VAL A 16 -12.78 13.53 2.86
N ASN A 17 -11.84 13.31 1.94
CA ASN A 17 -10.80 12.27 2.05
C ASN A 17 -9.44 12.73 1.48
N PRO A 18 -8.77 13.73 2.08
CA PRO A 18 -7.40 14.04 1.70
C PRO A 18 -6.45 12.87 2.06
N ARG A 19 -5.58 12.52 1.11
CA ARG A 19 -4.63 11.41 1.24
C ARG A 19 -3.25 11.78 0.69
N VAL A 20 -2.20 11.33 1.37
CA VAL A 20 -0.81 11.44 0.97
C VAL A 20 -0.19 10.05 1.01
N ASP A 21 0.45 9.63 -0.06
CA ASP A 21 1.20 8.38 -0.12
C ASP A 21 2.64 8.68 -0.59
N SER A 22 3.61 8.08 0.08
CA SER A 22 5.02 8.10 -0.30
C SER A 22 5.51 6.67 -0.42
N ALA A 23 6.10 6.32 -1.55
CA ALA A 23 6.56 4.96 -1.83
C ALA A 23 7.98 4.98 -2.38
N TYR A 24 8.86 4.23 -1.75
CA TYR A 24 10.24 4.03 -2.14
C TYR A 24 10.45 2.60 -2.60
N ARG A 25 11.09 2.42 -3.75
CA ARG A 25 11.40 1.11 -4.34
C ARG A 25 12.90 0.98 -4.57
N ILE A 26 13.44 -0.12 -4.05
CA ILE A 26 14.84 -0.48 -4.14
C ILE A 26 14.92 -1.74 -5.00
N PRO A 27 15.66 -1.73 -6.11
CA PRO A 27 15.82 -2.91 -6.93
C PRO A 27 16.55 -4.01 -6.15
N ALA A 28 16.04 -5.25 -6.19
CA ALA A 28 16.70 -6.36 -5.54
C ALA A 28 17.99 -6.74 -6.28
N CYS A 29 18.93 -7.34 -5.54
CA CYS A 29 20.20 -7.78 -6.12
C CYS A 29 19.98 -8.79 -7.25
N ARG A 30 20.86 -8.69 -8.25
CA ARG A 30 20.93 -9.38 -9.56
C ARG A 30 20.67 -10.90 -9.62
N LYS A 31 20.55 -11.59 -8.48
CA LYS A 31 20.25 -13.04 -8.40
C LYS A 31 18.75 -13.37 -8.38
N PHE A 32 17.91 -12.44 -7.94
CA PHE A 32 16.47 -12.61 -7.88
C PHE A 32 15.81 -11.37 -8.45
N ASP A 33 15.18 -11.52 -9.62
CA ASP A 33 14.43 -10.44 -10.25
C ASP A 33 13.27 -10.03 -9.34
N GLY A 34 13.34 -8.81 -8.81
CA GLY A 34 12.36 -8.30 -7.87
C GLY A 34 12.70 -6.91 -7.32
N TRP A 35 11.77 -6.37 -6.55
CA TRP A 35 11.91 -5.08 -5.89
C TRP A 35 11.61 -5.21 -4.40
N TYR A 36 12.38 -4.50 -3.59
CA TYR A 36 11.97 -4.15 -2.25
C TYR A 36 11.17 -2.85 -2.32
N PHE A 37 10.10 -2.76 -1.55
CA PHE A 37 9.31 -1.55 -1.46
C PHE A 37 9.02 -1.20 -0.02
N VAL A 38 9.01 0.10 0.24
CA VAL A 38 8.55 0.69 1.49
C VAL A 38 7.58 1.81 1.13
N GLY A 39 6.41 1.81 1.75
CA GLY A 39 5.36 2.78 1.53
C GLY A 39 4.85 3.32 2.85
N LEU A 40 4.54 4.61 2.86
CA LEU A 40 3.88 5.32 3.95
C LEU A 40 2.69 6.07 3.36
N GLY A 41 1.50 5.78 3.88
CA GLY A 41 0.25 6.42 3.54
C GLY A 41 -0.33 7.13 4.76
N TYR A 42 -0.84 8.35 4.55
CA TYR A 42 -1.64 9.07 5.52
C TYR A 42 -2.95 9.45 4.85
N ALA A 43 -4.08 9.08 5.47
CA ALA A 43 -5.40 9.46 5.02
C ALA A 43 -6.19 10.03 6.18
N LYS A 44 -6.94 11.11 5.90
CA LYS A 44 -7.88 11.68 6.87
C LYS A 44 -9.25 11.65 6.24
N ARG A 45 -10.21 11.03 6.92
CA ARG A 45 -11.60 10.98 6.51
C ARG A 45 -12.45 11.79 7.48
N ALA A 46 -13.17 12.78 6.97
CA ALA A 46 -14.04 13.62 7.78
C ALA A 46 -15.45 13.75 7.18
N PRO A 47 -16.22 12.65 7.05
CA PRO A 47 -17.65 12.77 6.82
C PRO A 47 -18.32 13.53 7.96
N THR A 48 -19.46 14.16 7.68
CA THR A 48 -20.22 15.03 8.58
C THR A 48 -20.54 14.41 9.95
N VAL A 49 -20.47 13.09 10.09
CA VAL A 49 -20.85 12.31 11.28
C VAL A 49 -19.67 11.71 12.04
N SER A 50 -18.52 11.47 11.40
CA SER A 50 -17.39 10.75 12.00
C SER A 50 -16.05 11.26 11.49
N ARG A 51 -15.12 11.59 12.39
CA ARG A 51 -13.74 11.95 12.03
C ARG A 51 -12.81 10.77 12.30
N THR A 52 -12.09 10.36 11.26
CA THR A 52 -11.14 9.27 11.29
C THR A 52 -9.84 9.69 10.63
N ALA A 53 -8.71 9.30 11.20
CA ALA A 53 -7.41 9.46 10.57
C ALA A 53 -6.68 8.12 10.59
N SER A 54 -6.15 7.69 9.46
CA SER A 54 -5.39 6.46 9.34
C SER A 54 -3.98 6.73 8.80
N VAL A 55 -3.03 5.99 9.34
CA VAL A 55 -1.64 5.94 8.90
C VAL A 55 -1.34 4.50 8.54
N GLU A 56 -0.90 4.25 7.33
CA GLU A 56 -0.52 2.92 6.85
C GLU A 56 0.97 2.92 6.51
N ALA A 57 1.72 2.01 7.12
CA ALA A 57 3.07 1.69 6.70
C ALA A 57 3.06 0.31 6.06
N VAL A 58 3.67 0.17 4.90
CA VAL A 58 3.84 -1.11 4.22
C VAL A 58 5.30 -1.28 3.85
N ALA A 59 5.86 -2.44 4.12
CA ALA A 59 7.20 -2.80 3.66
C ALA A 59 7.14 -4.21 3.11
N GLY A 60 7.82 -4.46 2.01
CA GLY A 60 7.73 -5.76 1.37
C GLY A 60 8.73 -5.98 0.27
N ARG A 61 8.58 -7.14 -0.35
CA ARG A 61 9.32 -7.57 -1.50
C ARG A 61 8.37 -8.17 -2.52
N ASP A 62 8.53 -7.78 -3.77
CA ASP A 62 7.94 -8.45 -4.91
C ASP A 62 9.04 -9.09 -5.76
N GLY A 63 8.69 -10.18 -6.45
CA GLY A 63 9.60 -10.87 -7.34
C GLY A 63 8.85 -11.72 -8.35
N ARG A 64 9.48 -11.93 -9.51
CA ARG A 64 8.94 -12.81 -10.55
C ARG A 64 9.68 -14.14 -10.50
N PHE A 65 8.91 -15.23 -10.42
CA PHE A 65 9.41 -16.59 -10.49
C PHE A 65 8.72 -17.32 -11.65
N GLY A 66 9.37 -17.31 -12.82
CA GLY A 66 8.80 -17.87 -14.05
C GLY A 66 7.52 -17.13 -14.49
N GLU A 67 6.41 -17.87 -14.53
CA GLU A 67 5.07 -17.33 -14.83
C GLU A 67 4.35 -16.76 -13.61
N TRP A 68 4.95 -16.81 -12.42
CA TRP A 68 4.31 -16.33 -11.18
C TRP A 68 4.95 -15.03 -10.69
N THR A 69 4.11 -14.11 -10.22
CA THR A 69 4.52 -12.94 -9.45
C THR A 69 4.19 -13.20 -7.98
N LEU A 70 5.23 -13.24 -7.15
CA LEU A 70 5.11 -13.43 -5.71
C LEU A 70 5.38 -12.10 -5.02
N SER A 71 4.53 -11.72 -4.09
CA SER A 71 4.76 -10.59 -3.20
C SER A 71 4.57 -10.99 -1.74
N ALA A 72 5.50 -10.53 -0.92
CA ALA A 72 5.46 -10.65 0.53
C ALA A 72 5.55 -9.26 1.12
N SER A 73 4.55 -8.86 1.89
CA SER A 73 4.50 -7.55 2.54
C SER A 73 4.12 -7.66 4.00
N LEU A 74 4.51 -6.64 4.75
CA LEU A 74 4.12 -6.40 6.11
C LEU A 74 3.41 -5.06 6.14
N HIS A 75 2.18 -5.07 6.62
CA HIS A 75 1.34 -3.89 6.76
C HIS A 75 1.22 -3.53 8.23
N ALA A 76 1.35 -2.25 8.55
CA ALA A 76 1.10 -1.68 9.86
C ALA A 76 0.13 -0.50 9.68
N LEU A 77 -1.12 -0.73 10.05
CA LEU A 77 -2.19 0.26 9.98
C LEU A 77 -2.46 0.79 11.39
N ARG A 78 -2.35 2.10 11.56
CA ARG A 78 -2.78 2.80 12.76
C ARG A 78 -3.96 3.69 12.43
N GLU A 79 -5.09 3.44 13.06
CA GLU A 79 -6.31 4.22 12.87
C GLU A 79 -6.68 4.93 14.16
N ARG A 80 -7.04 6.21 14.05
CA ARG A 80 -7.61 7.03 15.12
C ARG A 80 -9.03 7.40 14.75
N TYR A 81 -9.98 7.04 15.62
CA TYR A 81 -11.40 7.26 15.39
C TYR A 81 -12.07 7.87 16.63
N LEU A 82 -13.20 8.55 16.42
CA LEU A 82 -14.04 9.07 17.49
C LEU A 82 -14.86 7.94 18.11
N ARG A 83 -14.82 7.80 19.44
CA ARG A 83 -15.61 6.81 20.16
C ARG A 83 -17.04 7.34 20.35
N ALA A 84 -18.02 6.65 19.77
CA ALA A 84 -19.42 7.08 19.74
C ALA A 84 -20.09 7.30 21.12
N ARG A 85 -19.50 6.80 22.22
CA ARG A 85 -20.08 6.91 23.57
C ARG A 85 -19.74 8.21 24.32
N ASN A 86 -18.67 8.92 23.96
CA ASN A 86 -18.28 10.18 24.61
C ASN A 86 -17.81 11.17 23.53
N LEU A 87 -18.52 12.29 23.35
CA LEU A 87 -18.06 13.38 22.49
C LEU A 87 -16.72 13.91 23.03
N GLY A 88 -15.62 13.60 22.34
CA GLY A 88 -14.28 14.06 22.70
C GLY A 88 -13.27 12.95 22.98
N ASP A 89 -13.71 11.70 23.12
CA ASP A 89 -12.83 10.57 23.41
C ASP A 89 -12.34 9.91 22.09
N TYR A 90 -11.01 9.91 21.89
CA TYR A 90 -10.38 9.34 20.70
C TYR A 90 -9.78 7.98 21.02
N ALA A 91 -10.22 6.96 20.31
CA ALA A 91 -9.62 5.63 20.37
C ALA A 91 -8.59 5.47 19.25
N THR A 92 -7.54 4.69 19.54
CA THR A 92 -6.51 4.31 18.57
C THR A 92 -6.51 2.80 18.43
N ALA A 93 -6.55 2.31 17.19
CA ALA A 93 -6.33 0.92 16.83
C ALA A 93 -5.00 0.79 16.08
N LEU A 94 -4.24 -0.25 16.40
CA LEU A 94 -3.03 -0.64 15.66
C LEU A 94 -3.22 -2.07 15.17
N LEU A 95 -3.13 -2.26 13.86
CA LEU A 95 -3.22 -3.55 13.20
C LEU A 95 -1.94 -3.78 12.42
N VAL A 96 -1.19 -4.81 12.80
CA VAL A 96 0.01 -5.23 12.07
C VAL A 96 -0.23 -6.62 11.54
N TYR A 97 -0.09 -6.81 10.22
CA TYR A 97 -0.33 -8.09 9.58
C TYR A 97 0.65 -8.34 8.43
N PRO A 98 1.18 -9.57 8.31
CA PRO A 98 1.85 -10.00 7.09
C PRO A 98 0.82 -10.32 6.00
N ALA A 99 1.16 -10.05 4.75
CA ALA A 99 0.38 -10.42 3.58
C ALA A 99 1.31 -11.12 2.57
N LEU A 100 0.83 -12.22 2.02
CA LEU A 100 1.51 -12.99 0.98
C LEU A 100 0.54 -13.13 -0.19
N GLN A 101 0.97 -12.74 -1.38
CA GLN A 101 0.17 -12.85 -2.58
C GLN A 101 0.97 -13.52 -3.68
N ALA A 102 0.33 -14.45 -4.38
CA ALA A 102 0.87 -15.14 -5.54
C ALA A 102 -0.11 -14.98 -6.69
N ASN A 103 0.30 -14.23 -7.72
CA ASN A 103 -0.51 -14.01 -8.90
C ASN A 103 0.17 -14.66 -10.11
N PRO A 104 -0.53 -15.51 -10.88
CA PRO A 104 -0.01 -15.96 -12.16
C PRO A 104 0.04 -14.77 -13.14
N ALA A 105 1.22 -14.46 -13.65
CA ALA A 105 1.49 -13.37 -14.57
C ALA A 105 1.60 -13.90 -16.01
N ARG A 106 0.46 -14.33 -16.58
CA ARG A 106 0.27 -14.44 -18.03
C ARG A 106 -0.43 -13.17 -18.52
N TYR A 107 0.36 -12.15 -18.84
CA TYR A 107 -0.17 -10.91 -19.42
C TYR A 107 0.29 -10.83 -20.87
N ASP A 108 -0.65 -11.07 -21.79
CA ASP A 108 -0.43 -10.93 -23.24
C ASP A 108 -0.60 -9.47 -23.70
N ASP A 109 -1.36 -8.64 -22.96
CA ASP A 109 -1.55 -7.22 -23.29
C ASP A 109 -1.83 -6.34 -22.04
N PRO A 110 -1.09 -5.23 -21.82
CA PRO A 110 -1.20 -4.42 -20.60
C PRO A 110 -2.30 -3.34 -20.63
N CYS A 111 -2.94 -3.07 -21.78
CA CYS A 111 -3.82 -1.91 -21.95
C CYS A 111 -5.29 -2.23 -22.32
N MET A 112 -5.63 -3.45 -22.75
CA MET A 112 -7.02 -3.89 -22.90
C MET A 112 -7.16 -5.38 -22.58
N ARG A 113 -8.09 -5.69 -21.67
CA ARG A 113 -8.41 -7.06 -21.27
C ARG A 113 -9.37 -7.67 -22.30
N ALA A 114 -8.85 -8.35 -23.32
CA ALA A 114 -9.67 -8.96 -24.38
C ALA A 114 -10.17 -10.38 -24.05
N LYS A 115 -9.46 -11.17 -23.23
CA LYS A 115 -9.91 -12.49 -22.73
C LYS A 115 -8.96 -13.04 -21.67
N GLY A 116 -9.51 -13.65 -20.61
CA GLY A 116 -8.75 -14.42 -19.61
C GLY A 116 -9.38 -14.36 -18.22
N PHE A 117 -9.75 -15.54 -17.69
CA PHE A 117 -10.39 -15.76 -16.38
C PHE A 117 -9.69 -15.00 -15.25
#